data_AF-A0A358ARP0-F1
#
_entry.id   AF-A0A358ARP0-F1
#
_cell.length_a   1.000
_cell.length_b   1.000
_cell.length_c   1.000
_cell.angle_alpha   90.00
_cell.angle_beta   90.00
_cell.angle_gamma   90.00
#
_symmetry.space_group_name_H-M   'P 1'
#
loop_
_entity.id
_entity.type
_entity.pdbx_description
1 polymer ?
#
loop_
_entity_poly.entity_id
_entity_poly.type
_entity_poly.pdbx_seq_one_letter_code
_entity_poly.pdbx_strand_id
1 'polypeptide(L)' 'MADKMHSLAHTKWMCKYHIAFTPKYRRKVIYNQYKSSLRDILKQ' A
#
# COMPACT_ATOMS: atom_id res chain seq x y z
N MET A 1 -12.52 7.99 8.00
CA MET A 1 -13.03 8.55 6.73
C MET A 1 -12.55 7.67 5.59
N ALA A 2 -13.42 6.86 4.99
CA ALA A 2 -13.33 6.41 3.60
C ALA A 2 -14.46 5.41 3.29
N ASP A 3 -15.70 5.89 3.20
CA ASP A 3 -16.79 5.15 2.51
C ASP A 3 -16.85 5.57 1.05
N LYS A 4 -15.68 5.79 0.43
CA LYS A 4 -15.58 6.14 -0.99
C LYS A 4 -15.61 4.83 -1.78
N MET A 5 -16.77 4.50 -2.34
CA MET A 5 -16.93 3.38 -3.26
C MET A 5 -16.49 3.79 -4.67
N HIS A 6 -15.83 2.88 -5.37
CA HIS A 6 -15.53 3.05 -6.79
C HIS A 6 -16.73 2.59 -7.62
N SER A 7 -16.99 3.26 -8.75
CA SER A 7 -18.11 2.92 -9.64
C SER A 7 -17.74 3.03 -11.12
N LEU A 8 -18.13 2.03 -11.89
CA LEU A 8 -18.23 2.03 -13.35
C LEU A 8 -19.71 1.93 -13.75
N ALA A 9 -20.00 2.02 -15.05
CA ALA A 9 -21.36 2.03 -15.60
C ALA A 9 -22.28 0.91 -15.05
N HIS A 10 -21.73 -0.26 -14.76
CA HIS A 10 -22.50 -1.41 -14.26
C HIS A 10 -21.90 -2.09 -13.03
N THR A 11 -20.97 -1.45 -12.32
CA THR A 11 -20.33 -2.09 -11.16
C THR A 11 -19.95 -1.06 -10.12
N LYS A 12 -20.25 -1.36 -8.85
CA LYS A 12 -19.78 -0.58 -7.70
C LYS A 12 -19.00 -1.52 -6.78
N TRP A 13 -17.85 -1.08 -6.30
CA TRP A 13 -17.03 -1.92 -5.42
C TRP A 13 -16.27 -1.09 -4.39
N MET A 14 -15.81 -1.80 -3.35
CA MET A 14 -15.05 -1.25 -2.24
C MET A 14 -13.91 -2.24 -1.94
N CYS A 15 -12.79 -2.04 -2.64
CA CYS A 15 -11.63 -2.91 -2.55
C CYS A 15 -10.64 -2.38 -1.52
N LYS A 16 -10.91 -2.60 -0.23
CA LYS A 16 -9.98 -2.28 0.86
C LYS A 16 -9.16 -3.53 1.20
N TYR A 17 -7.84 -3.39 1.24
CA TYR A 17 -6.94 -4.50 1.56
C TYR A 17 -5.93 -4.10 2.64
N HIS A 18 -5.63 -5.06 3.51
CA HIS A 18 -4.52 -4.98 4.46
C HIS A 18 -3.31 -5.70 3.85
N ILE A 19 -2.37 -4.94 3.31
CA ILE A 19 -1.15 -5.48 2.67
C ILE A 19 0.00 -5.35 3.67
N ALA A 20 0.66 -6.45 3.98
CA ALA A 20 1.83 -6.50 4.86
C ALA A 20 2.96 -7.28 4.19
N PHE A 21 4.18 -6.75 4.29
CA PHE A 21 5.38 -7.42 3.80
C PHE A 21 6.52 -7.25 4.80
N THR A 22 7.40 -8.26 4.86
CA THR A 22 8.54 -8.27 5.77
C THR A 22 9.83 -8.46 4.98
N PRO A 23 10.92 -7.74 5.32
CA PRO A 23 12.20 -7.92 4.67
C PRO A 23 12.78 -9.30 5.00
N LYS A 24 13.56 -9.87 4.07
CA LYS A 24 14.29 -11.12 4.31
C LYS A 24 15.14 -10.99 5.58
N TYR A 25 15.05 -12.00 6.46
CA TYR A 25 15.69 -12.01 7.78
C TYR A 25 15.22 -10.90 8.75
N ARG A 26 14.05 -10.28 8.52
CA ARG A 26 13.47 -9.21 9.36
C ARG A 26 14.43 -8.05 9.61
N ARG A 27 15.33 -7.77 8.67
CA ARG A 27 16.30 -6.68 8.78
C ARG A 27 15.58 -5.33 8.83
N LYS A 28 16.00 -4.43 9.73
CA LYS A 28 15.39 -3.10 9.89
C LYS A 28 15.78 -2.06 8.81
N VAL A 29 16.34 -2.51 7.67
CA VAL A 29 16.88 -1.63 6.60
C VAL A 29 15.81 -0.76 5.94
N ILE A 30 14.58 -1.28 5.86
CA ILE A 30 13.40 -0.57 5.33
C ILE A 30 13.11 0.73 6.10
N TYR A 31 13.38 0.75 7.41
CA TYR A 31 13.04 1.89 8.27
C TYR A 31 14.06 3.03 8.23
N ASN A 32 15.29 2.75 7.79
CA ASN A 32 16.39 3.73 7.81
C ASN A 32 16.74 4.21 6.40
N GLN A 33 17.43 3.38 5.62
CA GLN A 33 17.99 3.77 4.33
C GLN A 33 16.94 3.82 3.23
N TYR A 34 16.07 2.81 3.15
CA TYR A 34 15.14 2.65 2.02
C TYR A 34 13.78 3.30 2.25
N LYS A 35 13.57 3.98 3.39
CA LYS A 35 12.27 4.51 3.78
C LYS A 35 11.70 5.51 2.76
N SER A 36 12.53 6.43 2.25
CA SER A 36 12.11 7.41 1.25
C SER A 36 11.84 6.74 -0.10
N SER A 37 12.82 5.99 -0.62
CA SER A 37 12.70 5.33 -1.93
C SER A 37 11.52 4.37 -2.00
N LEU A 38 11.27 3.57 -0.96
CA LEU A 38 10.11 2.66 -0.91
C LEU A 38 8.78 3.42 -0.88
N ARG A 39 8.74 4.59 -0.23
CA ARG A 39 7.54 5.42 -0.21
C ARG A 39 7.25 6.01 -1.59
N ASP A 40 8.28 6.40 -2.33
CA ASP A 40 8.12 6.96 -3.67
C ASP A 40 7.68 5.88 -4.66
N ILE A 41 8.26 4.68 -4.57
CA ILE A 41 7.86 3.52 -5.40
C ILE A 41 6.40 3.09 -5.14
N LEU A 42 5.97 3.04 -3.88
CA LEU A 42 4.60 2.59 -3.52
C LEU A 42 3.51 3.63 -3.79
N LYS A 43 3.89 4.91 -3.98
CA LYS A 43 2.97 5.99 -4.30
C LYS A 43 2.74 6.19 -5.79
N GLN A 44 3.68 5.71 -6.60
CA GLN A 44 3.59 5.74 -8.06
C GLN A 44 2.45 4.84 -8.53
#